data_AF-A0A9P7GMF7-F1
#
_entry.id   AF-A0A9P7GMF7-F1
#
_cell.length_a   1.000
_cell.length_b   1.000
_cell.length_c   1.000
_cell.angle_alpha   90.00
_cell.angle_beta   90.00
_cell.angle_gamma   90.00
#
_symmetry.space_group_name_H-M   'P 1'
#
loop_
_entity.id
_entity.type
_entity.pdbx_description
1 polymer ?
#
loop_
_entity_poly.entity_id
_entity_poly.type
_entity_poly.pdbx_seq_one_letter_code
_entity_poly.pdbx_strand_id
1 'polypeptide(L)'
;MEWYDPAAITTKGGALEVTLSKKDTHGLHYEGGMMASWNKFCFSGGLIETSVTLPGANNILGLWPAVWTMGNLAQVEQDMVQA
;
A
#
# COMPACT_ATOMS: atom_id res chain seq x y z
N MET A 1 -8.34 13.52 -2.67
CA MET A 1 -7.79 12.66 -3.73
C MET A 1 -6.31 12.87 -3.76
N GLU A 2 -5.61 11.76 -3.74
CA GLU A 2 -4.19 11.60 -3.51
C GLU A 2 -3.48 11.17 -4.80
N TRP A 3 -2.26 11.64 -4.98
CA TRP A 3 -1.37 11.21 -6.04
C TRP A 3 -0.42 10.13 -5.50
N TYR A 4 -0.26 9.03 -6.23
CA TYR A 4 0.74 8.01 -5.88
C TYR A 4 2.10 8.39 -6.49
N ASP A 5 3.07 8.70 -5.62
CA ASP A 5 4.42 9.05 -6.02
C ASP A 5 5.45 8.10 -5.39
N PRO A 6 6.45 7.61 -6.13
CA PRO A 6 7.51 6.77 -5.57
C PRO A 6 8.31 7.46 -4.45
N ALA A 7 8.35 8.81 -4.41
CA ALA A 7 8.99 9.56 -3.33
C ALA A 7 8.30 9.36 -1.97
N ALA A 8 7.03 8.94 -1.95
CA ALA A 8 6.30 8.63 -0.72
C ALA A 8 6.60 7.24 -0.14
N ILE A 9 7.43 6.44 -0.83
CA ILE A 9 7.81 5.09 -0.43
C ILE A 9 9.30 5.07 -0.10
N THR A 10 9.62 4.68 1.13
CA THR A 10 11.01 4.55 1.57
C THR A 10 11.20 3.26 2.36
N THR A 11 12.45 2.89 2.57
CA THR A 11 12.79 1.80 3.49
C THR A 11 13.56 2.39 4.66
N LYS A 12 13.10 2.12 5.88
CA LYS A 12 13.68 2.67 7.10
C LYS A 12 13.54 1.67 8.24
N GLY A 13 14.61 1.50 9.01
CA GLY A 13 14.59 0.60 10.18
C GLY A 13 14.28 -0.87 9.85
N GLY A 14 14.55 -1.32 8.61
CA GLY A 14 14.24 -2.67 8.16
C GLY A 14 12.78 -2.90 7.72
N ALA A 15 11.95 -1.86 7.71
CA ALA A 15 10.57 -1.91 7.23
C ALA A 15 10.40 -1.07 5.96
N LEU A 16 9.38 -1.43 5.17
CA LEU A 16 8.84 -0.59 4.12
C LEU A 16 7.93 0.46 4.76
N GLU A 17 8.22 1.73 4.53
CA GLU A 17 7.47 2.86 5.08
C GLU A 17 6.79 3.62 3.94
N VAL A 18 5.46 3.61 3.95
CA VAL A 18 4.62 4.37 3.02
C VAL A 18 4.03 5.56 3.78
N THR A 19 4.34 6.76 3.32
CA THR A 19 3.90 7.99 3.99
C THR A 19 2.83 8.69 3.17
N LEU A 20 1.71 9.05 3.81
CA LEU A 20 0.75 9.99 3.24
C LEU A 20 1.06 11.39 3.76
N SER A 21 1.34 12.34 2.87
CA SER A 21 1.63 13.72 3.21
C SER A 21 0.67 14.68 2.52
N LYS A 22 0.35 15.79 3.18
CA LYS A 22 -0.39 16.90 2.57
C LYS A 22 0.59 17.72 1.74
N LYS A 23 0.54 17.54 0.43
CA LYS A 23 1.45 18.17 -0.53
C LYS A 23 0.70 18.42 -1.82
N ASP A 24 0.69 19.69 -2.25
CA ASP A 24 0.05 20.08 -3.50
C ASP A 24 0.92 19.64 -4.68
N THR A 25 0.48 18.60 -5.39
CA THR A 25 1.20 17.97 -6.50
C THR A 25 0.22 17.47 -7.56
N HIS A 26 0.55 17.58 -8.85
CA HIS A 26 -0.29 17.09 -9.96
C HIS A 26 -1.78 17.51 -9.90
N GLY A 27 -2.08 18.68 -9.33
CA GLY A 27 -3.46 19.17 -9.15
C GLY A 27 -4.24 18.49 -8.01
N LEU A 28 -3.56 17.74 -7.15
CA LEU A 28 -4.08 17.05 -5.98
C LEU A 28 -3.41 17.57 -4.69
N HIS A 29 -4.07 17.38 -3.55
CA HIS A 29 -3.67 17.97 -2.26
C HIS A 29 -2.91 17.01 -1.33
N TYR A 30 -2.81 15.74 -1.74
CA TYR A 30 -2.19 14.68 -0.96
C TYR A 30 -1.28 13.85 -1.86
N GLU A 31 -0.16 13.41 -1.30
CA GLU A 31 0.81 12.53 -1.94
C GLU A 31 0.98 11.29 -1.06
N GLY A 32 0.72 10.11 -1.63
CA GLY A 32 0.87 8.80 -1.00
C GLY A 32 1.71 7.87 -1.88
N GLY A 33 1.82 6.60 -1.49
CA GLY A 33 2.65 5.62 -2.20
C GLY A 33 1.92 4.31 -2.47
N MET A 34 2.15 3.74 -3.65
CA MET A 34 1.71 2.39 -4.03
C MET A 34 2.88 1.64 -4.65
N MET A 35 3.09 0.39 -4.22
CA MET A 35 4.13 -0.49 -4.75
C MET A 35 3.53 -1.84 -5.10
N ALA A 36 3.96 -2.39 -6.22
CA ALA A 36 3.69 -3.78 -6.60
C ALA A 36 5.02 -4.53 -6.75
N SER A 37 4.99 -5.84 -6.51
CA SER A 37 6.14 -6.70 -6.78
C SER A 37 6.47 -6.71 -8.28
N TRP A 38 7.76 -6.80 -8.62
CA TRP A 38 8.19 -6.80 -10.02
C TRP A 38 7.84 -8.12 -10.74
N ASN A 39 7.92 -9.23 -10.01
CA ASN A 39 7.63 -10.57 -10.54
C ASN A 39 6.20 -11.01 -10.22
N LYS A 40 5.64 -11.83 -11.12
CA LYS A 40 4.41 -12.59 -10.87
C LYS A 40 4.73 -13.74 -9.93
N PHE A 41 4.16 -13.70 -8.73
CA PHE A 41 4.29 -14.78 -7.76
C PHE A 41 3.26 -15.87 -8.07
N CYS A 42 3.74 -17.06 -8.45
CA CYS A 42 2.88 -18.23 -8.72
C CYS A 42 2.93 -19.16 -7.51
N PHE A 43 1.79 -19.37 -6.85
CA PHE A 43 1.65 -20.30 -5.73
C PHE A 43 0.36 -21.11 -5.90
N SER A 44 0.43 -22.41 -5.64
CA SER A 44 -0.74 -23.31 -5.67
C SER A 44 -1.22 -23.68 -4.27
N GLY A 45 -0.46 -23.28 -3.25
CA GLY A 45 -0.70 -23.51 -1.83
C GLY A 45 0.38 -22.81 -1.00
N GLY A 46 0.16 -22.69 0.30
CA GLY A 46 1.03 -21.95 1.22
C GLY A 46 0.34 -20.72 1.82
N LEU A 47 1.10 -19.93 2.58
CA LEU A 47 0.61 -18.72 3.24
C LEU A 47 1.51 -17.54 2.87
N ILE A 48 0.90 -16.41 2.55
CA ILE A 48 1.57 -15.13 2.42
C ILE A 48 1.25 -14.36 3.70
N GLU A 49 2.28 -14.09 4.50
CA GLU A 49 2.15 -13.32 5.73
C GLU A 49 2.85 -11.97 5.57
N THR A 50 2.21 -10.93 6.06
CA THR A 50 2.79 -9.58 6.13
C THR A 50 2.66 -9.06 7.56
N SER A 51 3.73 -8.45 8.07
CA SER A 51 3.69 -7.72 9.34
C SER A 51 3.59 -6.24 9.03
N VAL A 52 2.47 -5.63 9.38
CA VAL A 52 2.18 -4.23 9.06
C VAL A 52 1.88 -3.44 10.33
N THR A 53 2.30 -2.19 10.32
CA THR A 53 1.88 -1.20 11.32
C THR A 53 1.10 -0.13 10.57
N LEU A 54 -0.18 0.03 10.90
CA LEU A 54 -1.04 0.99 10.22
C LEU A 54 -0.77 2.41 10.72
N PRO A 55 -0.81 3.42 9.84
CA PRO A 55 -0.57 4.80 10.22
C PRO A 55 -1.71 5.35 11.08
N GLY A 56 -1.38 5.85 12.27
CA GLY A 56 -2.25 6.65 13.12
C GLY A 56 -3.05 5.88 14.17
N ALA A 57 -3.69 6.65 15.06
CA ALA A 57 -4.81 6.17 15.86
C ALA A 57 -6.06 6.09 14.96
N ASN A 58 -7.05 5.25 15.31
CA ASN A 58 -8.31 5.02 14.59
C ASN A 58 -9.24 6.27 14.43
N ASN A 59 -8.68 7.48 14.47
CA ASN A 59 -9.39 8.75 14.57
C ASN A 59 -9.27 9.61 13.30
N ILE A 60 -8.57 9.15 12.26
CA ILE A 60 -8.51 9.80 10.95
C ILE A 60 -9.33 8.95 9.98
N LEU A 61 -10.56 9.39 9.70
CA LEU A 61 -11.46 8.71 8.78
C LEU A 61 -11.04 8.96 7.33
N GLY A 62 -11.10 7.93 6.48
CA GLY A 62 -10.89 8.04 5.04
C GLY A 62 -9.48 7.70 4.56
N LEU A 63 -8.63 7.14 5.41
CA LEU A 63 -7.39 6.47 4.97
C LEU A 63 -7.72 5.01 4.65
N TRP A 64 -7.20 4.52 3.53
CA TRP A 64 -7.32 3.11 3.13
C TRP A 64 -5.93 2.49 2.97
N PRO A 65 -5.23 2.18 4.08
CA PRO A 65 -4.00 1.41 4.01
C PRO A 65 -4.35 -0.05 3.76
N ALA A 66 -3.79 -0.63 2.71
CA ALA A 66 -4.15 -1.98 2.34
C ALA A 66 -2.99 -2.75 1.71
N VAL A 67 -2.99 -4.06 1.96
CA VAL A 67 -2.07 -5.01 1.36
C VAL A 67 -2.90 -6.15 0.82
N TRP A 68 -2.79 -6.38 -0.49
CA TRP A 68 -3.53 -7.41 -1.19
C TRP A 68 -2.62 -8.11 -2.20
N THR A 69 -3.05 -9.30 -2.62
CA THR A 69 -2.48 -9.95 -3.81
C THR A 69 -3.50 -9.93 -4.93
N MET A 70 -3.04 -9.61 -6.14
CA MET A 70 -3.90 -9.53 -7.31
C MET A 70 -3.47 -10.55 -8.36
N GLY A 71 -4.44 -11.31 -8.86
CA GLY A 71 -4.28 -12.27 -9.93
C GLY A 71 -3.98 -11.59 -11.27
N ASN A 72 -3.49 -12.39 -12.23
CA ASN A 72 -3.27 -11.91 -13.59
C ASN A 72 -4.59 -11.36 -14.17
N LEU A 73 -4.54 -10.14 -14.72
CA LEU A 73 -5.71 -9.40 -15.22
C LEU A 73 -6.78 -9.09 -14.16
N ALA A 74 -6.42 -9.03 -12.88
CA ALA A 74 -7.34 -8.74 -11.78
C ALA A 74 -8.55 -9.71 -11.70
N GLN A 75 -8.39 -10.94 -12.19
CA GLN A 75 -9.45 -11.96 -12.09
C GLN A 75 -9.63 -12.51 -10.68
N VAL A 76 -8.68 -12.25 -9.79
CA VAL A 76 -8.71 -12.65 -8.38
C VAL A 76 -8.08 -11.52 -7.58
N GLU A 77 -8.69 -11.20 -6.45
CA GLU A 77 -8.17 -10.29 -5.43
C GLU A 77 -8.24 -11.03 -4.10
N GLN A 78 -7.15 -10.96 -3.33
CA GLN A 78 -7.09 -11.50 -1.98
C GLN A 78 -6.53 -10.43 -1.05
N ASP A 79 -7.42 -9.89 -0.21
CA ASP A 79 -7.09 -8.92 0.81
C ASP A 79 -6.37 -9.60 1.98
N MET A 80 -5.20 -9.08 2.34
CA MET A 80 -4.46 -9.53 3.52
C MET A 80 -4.67 -8.56 4.68
N VAL A 81 -4.69 -7.26 4.40
CA VAL A 81 -4.94 -6.21 5.40
C VAL A 81 -5.74 -5.08 4.78
N GLN A 82 -6.79 -4.64 5.49
CA GLN A 82 -7.56 -3.43 5.21
C GLN A 82 -7.99 -2.80 6.56
N ALA A 83 -7.98 -1.48 6.64
CA ALA A 83 -8.52 -0.71 7.76
C ALA A 83 -9.40 0.46 7.28
#